data_AF-A0A6N2JWQ2-F1
#
_entry.id   AF-A0A6N2JWQ2-F1
#
_cell.length_a   1.000
_cell.length_b   1.000
_cell.length_c   1.000
_cell.angle_alpha   90.00
_cell.angle_beta   90.00
_cell.angle_gamma   90.00
#
_symmetry.space_group_name_H-M   'P 1'
#
loop_
_entity.id
_entity.type
_entity.pdbx_description
1 polymer ?
#
loop_
_entity_poly.entity_id
_entity_poly.type
_entity_poly.pdbx_seq_one_letter_code
_entity_poly.pdbx_strand_id
1 'polypeptide(L)'
;MAEFRRAILQSGPIESFALQTVQEFIEPQKQTKLVQDENQLLENMLRTLLQELVSSSAQSTEEIMLYGKSIDEGEDSQGQIPRLLDVVLYLCEREHVEGGMIFQLLEDLTEMSTMRNCKDIFGYIESKQDILGKQELFARGKLVMLRTCNQLLRRLSKANDVVFCGRILMFLAHFFPLSERSAVNIKGVFNTSNETKYEKEPPAAISLDFNFYKTMWSLQEYFCDPSLTLSPIKWQKFSSSLMVTIYLCIK
;
A
#
# COMPACT_ATOMS: atom_id res chain seq x y z
N MET A 1 -29.14 5.86 -5.86
CA MET A 1 -28.29 5.86 -4.64
C MET A 1 -28.92 5.15 -3.45
N ALA A 2 -30.09 5.57 -2.92
CA ALA A 2 -30.67 4.92 -1.74
C ALA A 2 -31.03 3.43 -1.95
N GLU A 3 -31.57 3.08 -3.13
CA GLU A 3 -31.87 1.69 -3.51
C GLU A 3 -30.58 0.88 -3.73
N PHE A 4 -29.61 1.45 -4.45
CA PHE A 4 -28.28 0.87 -4.64
C PHE A 4 -27.56 0.57 -3.31
N ARG A 5 -27.59 1.52 -2.37
CA ARG A 5 -27.09 1.35 -1.00
C ARG A 5 -27.82 0.23 -0.28
N ARG A 6 -29.16 0.21 -0.34
CA ARG A 6 -29.95 -0.84 0.31
C ARG A 6 -29.64 -2.22 -0.27
N ALA A 7 -29.47 -2.31 -1.59
CA ALA A 7 -29.17 -3.56 -2.27
C ALA A 7 -27.76 -4.08 -1.89
N ILE A 8 -26.73 -3.21 -1.85
CA ILE A 8 -25.36 -3.60 -1.46
C ILE A 8 -25.29 -4.06 0.00
N LEU A 9 -26.06 -3.41 0.87
CA LEU A 9 -26.04 -3.63 2.31
C LEU A 9 -27.09 -4.65 2.79
N GLN A 10 -27.82 -5.32 1.88
CA GLN A 10 -28.73 -6.39 2.26
C GLN A 10 -27.95 -7.64 2.69
N SER A 11 -28.35 -8.21 3.83
CA SER A 11 -27.85 -9.49 4.34
C SER A 11 -28.25 -10.62 3.37
N GLY A 12 -27.28 -11.23 2.67
CA GLY A 12 -27.52 -12.30 1.71
C GLY A 12 -26.24 -12.78 0.98
N PRO A 13 -26.33 -13.82 0.12
CA PRO A 13 -25.21 -14.25 -0.72
C PRO A 13 -24.71 -13.11 -1.62
N ILE A 14 -23.40 -13.02 -1.85
CA ILE A 14 -22.82 -11.98 -2.72
C ILE A 14 -23.33 -12.17 -4.16
N GLU A 15 -23.55 -13.41 -4.58
CA GLU A 15 -24.01 -13.77 -5.92
C GLU A 15 -25.43 -13.25 -6.20
N SER A 16 -26.34 -13.30 -5.22
CA SER A 16 -27.71 -12.80 -5.42
C SER A 16 -27.74 -11.29 -5.63
N PHE A 17 -26.87 -10.56 -4.93
CA PHE A 17 -26.75 -9.11 -5.13
C PHE A 17 -26.05 -8.78 -6.46
N ALA A 18 -24.97 -9.50 -6.79
CA ALA A 18 -24.28 -9.27 -8.05
C ALA A 18 -25.21 -9.51 -9.25
N LEU A 19 -26.05 -10.55 -9.19
CA LEU A 19 -27.10 -10.80 -10.18
C LEU A 19 -28.13 -9.67 -10.24
N GLN A 20 -28.61 -9.16 -9.10
CA GLN A 20 -29.54 -8.04 -9.08
C GLN A 20 -28.92 -6.76 -9.64
N THR A 21 -27.66 -6.48 -9.34
CA THR A 21 -26.91 -5.34 -9.88
C THR A 21 -26.71 -5.47 -11.38
N VAL A 22 -26.37 -6.68 -11.84
CA VAL A 22 -26.25 -6.99 -13.26
C VAL A 22 -27.61 -6.86 -13.95
N GLN A 23 -28.71 -7.30 -13.35
CA GLN A 23 -30.04 -7.22 -13.96
C GLN A 23 -30.61 -5.80 -13.99
N GLU A 24 -30.46 -5.04 -12.90
CA GLU A 24 -31.01 -3.68 -12.79
C GLU A 24 -30.16 -2.65 -13.55
N PHE A 25 -28.84 -2.86 -13.65
CA PHE A 25 -27.91 -1.86 -14.20
C PHE A 25 -27.11 -2.33 -15.43
N ILE A 26 -27.06 -3.63 -15.75
CA ILE A 26 -26.21 -4.20 -16.82
C ILE A 26 -27.00 -4.98 -17.91
N GLU A 27 -28.15 -5.60 -17.64
CA GLU A 27 -28.85 -6.44 -18.64
C GLU A 27 -29.72 -5.75 -19.72
N PRO A 28 -30.07 -4.45 -19.73
CA PRO A 28 -30.77 -3.85 -20.88
C PRO A 28 -29.96 -3.80 -22.21
N GLN A 29 -28.81 -4.47 -22.31
CA GLN A 29 -27.67 -4.02 -23.11
C GLN A 29 -27.39 -4.83 -24.38
N LYS A 30 -27.74 -4.27 -25.54
CA LYS A 30 -27.03 -4.45 -26.82
C LYS A 30 -27.00 -3.13 -27.62
N GLN A 31 -26.08 -2.19 -27.35
CA GLN A 31 -25.43 -1.33 -28.37
C GLN A 31 -24.33 -0.37 -27.82
N THR A 32 -23.32 -0.16 -28.64
CA THR A 32 -21.89 0.05 -28.29
C THR A 32 -21.43 1.51 -28.05
N LYS A 33 -22.28 2.38 -27.49
CA LYS A 33 -21.87 3.72 -27.01
C LYS A 33 -22.39 4.08 -25.61
N LEU A 34 -23.58 3.62 -25.25
CA LEU A 34 -24.19 3.83 -23.92
C LEU A 34 -23.43 3.09 -22.80
N VAL A 35 -22.76 1.98 -23.14
CA VAL A 35 -22.02 1.13 -22.18
C VAL A 35 -20.85 1.86 -21.50
N GLN A 36 -20.16 2.78 -22.17
CA GLN A 36 -19.04 3.52 -21.55
C GLN A 36 -19.53 4.56 -20.52
N ASP A 37 -20.58 5.31 -20.86
CA ASP A 37 -21.14 6.33 -19.97
C ASP A 37 -21.82 5.70 -18.74
N GLU A 38 -22.45 4.54 -18.92
CA GLU A 38 -23.11 3.79 -17.83
C GLU A 38 -22.10 3.05 -16.93
N ASN A 39 -21.01 2.52 -17.47
CA ASN A 39 -19.91 1.98 -16.65
C ASN A 39 -19.29 3.07 -15.78
N GLN A 40 -19.09 4.26 -16.35
CA GLN A 40 -18.60 5.42 -15.60
C GLN A 40 -19.58 5.83 -14.50
N LEU A 41 -20.90 5.73 -14.75
CA LEU A 41 -21.93 6.00 -13.77
C LEU A 41 -21.87 4.99 -12.61
N LEU A 42 -21.77 3.69 -12.90
CA LEU A 42 -21.63 2.65 -11.87
C LEU A 42 -20.38 2.85 -11.02
N GLU A 43 -19.23 3.13 -11.65
CA GLU A 43 -17.99 3.43 -10.95
C GLU A 43 -18.14 4.66 -10.03
N ASN A 44 -18.79 5.71 -10.51
CA ASN A 44 -19.06 6.90 -9.70
C ASN A 44 -19.99 6.56 -8.52
N MET A 45 -21.04 5.77 -8.73
CA MET A 45 -21.92 5.33 -7.65
C MET A 45 -21.17 4.53 -6.58
N LEU A 46 -20.28 3.62 -6.99
CA LEU A 46 -19.45 2.83 -6.07
C LEU A 46 -18.52 3.72 -5.24
N ARG A 47 -17.85 4.70 -5.88
CA ARG A 47 -17.00 5.67 -5.16
C ARG A 47 -17.78 6.55 -4.21
N THR A 48 -18.92 7.09 -4.64
CA THR A 48 -19.79 7.92 -3.78
C THR A 48 -20.29 7.12 -2.59
N LEU A 49 -20.70 5.86 -2.80
CA LEU A 49 -21.11 4.99 -1.71
C LEU A 49 -19.96 4.71 -0.73
N LEU A 50 -18.74 4.44 -1.22
CA LEU A 50 -17.57 4.28 -0.37
C LEU A 50 -17.35 5.55 0.48
N GLN A 51 -17.40 6.73 -0.13
CA GLN A 51 -17.24 8.01 0.57
C GLN A 51 -18.31 8.23 1.66
N GLU A 52 -19.57 7.91 1.37
CA GLU A 52 -20.67 7.98 2.34
C GLU A 52 -20.44 7.03 3.52
N LEU A 53 -20.03 5.78 3.26
CA LEU A 53 -19.74 4.80 4.30
C LEU A 53 -18.55 5.22 5.16
N VAL A 54 -17.47 5.70 4.55
CA VAL A 54 -16.29 6.21 5.27
C VAL A 54 -16.69 7.41 6.14
N SER A 55 -17.46 8.35 5.60
CA SER A 55 -17.92 9.54 6.34
C SER A 55 -18.82 9.16 7.51
N SER A 56 -19.69 8.17 7.33
CA SER A 56 -20.58 7.68 8.38
C SER A 56 -19.82 6.90 9.46
N SER A 57 -18.81 6.11 9.06
CA SER A 57 -17.93 5.41 9.99
C SER A 57 -17.09 6.37 10.84
N ALA A 58 -16.64 7.48 10.26
CA ALA A 58 -15.85 8.49 10.96
C ALA A 58 -16.65 9.23 12.06
N GLN A 59 -17.98 9.26 11.95
CA GLN A 59 -18.88 9.78 12.98
C GLN A 59 -19.17 8.75 14.08
N SER A 60 -18.96 7.47 13.79
CA SER A 60 -19.06 6.39 14.76
C SER A 60 -17.75 6.21 15.54
N THR A 61 -17.80 5.54 16.68
CA THR A 61 -16.60 5.15 17.44
C THR A 61 -16.04 3.80 16.99
N GLU A 62 -16.66 3.16 16.00
CA GLU A 62 -16.30 1.84 15.51
C GLU A 62 -15.10 1.91 14.56
N GLU A 63 -14.34 0.80 14.47
CA GLU A 63 -13.29 0.67 13.47
C GLU A 63 -13.90 0.64 12.06
N ILE A 64 -13.23 1.26 11.10
CA ILE A 64 -13.78 1.47 9.75
C ILE A 64 -14.23 0.16 9.06
N MET A 65 -13.48 -0.92 9.28
CA MET A 65 -13.77 -2.22 8.68
C MET A 65 -14.86 -3.00 9.42
N LEU A 66 -15.25 -2.56 10.62
CA LEU A 66 -16.33 -3.14 11.42
C LEU A 66 -17.61 -2.31 11.36
N TYR A 67 -17.56 -1.14 10.73
CA TYR A 67 -18.69 -0.21 10.68
C TYR A 67 -19.98 -0.87 10.17
N GLY A 68 -21.04 -0.72 10.95
CA GLY A 68 -22.38 -1.21 10.60
C GLY A 68 -22.56 -2.72 10.75
N LYS A 69 -21.66 -3.38 11.49
CA LYS A 69 -21.85 -4.76 11.95
C LYS A 69 -22.93 -4.80 13.03
N SER A 70 -24.03 -5.52 12.79
CA SER A 70 -25.05 -5.76 13.81
C SER A 70 -24.51 -6.74 14.85
N ILE A 71 -24.65 -6.42 16.15
CA ILE A 71 -24.26 -7.30 17.27
C ILE A 71 -25.09 -8.61 17.27
N ASP A 72 -26.26 -8.60 16.61
CA ASP A 72 -27.26 -9.67 16.65
C ASP A 72 -27.17 -10.66 15.47
N GLU A 73 -26.36 -10.35 14.45
CA GLU A 73 -26.09 -11.24 13.32
C GLU A 73 -24.73 -11.92 13.56
N GLY A 74 -24.73 -13.25 13.70
CA GLY A 74 -23.61 -14.07 14.19
C GLY A 74 -22.22 -13.84 13.56
N GLU A 75 -21.23 -14.65 13.95
CA GLU A 75 -19.79 -14.45 13.68
C GLU A 75 -19.40 -14.09 12.22
N ASP A 76 -20.26 -14.39 11.24
CA ASP A 76 -20.08 -14.19 9.80
C ASP A 76 -20.51 -12.81 9.25
N SER A 77 -21.07 -11.91 10.08
CA SER A 77 -21.45 -10.55 9.63
C SER A 77 -20.20 -9.67 9.41
N GLN A 78 -19.88 -9.39 8.15
CA GLN A 78 -18.81 -8.45 7.79
C GLN A 78 -19.30 -7.00 7.88
N GLY A 79 -18.39 -6.05 8.16
CA GLY A 79 -18.71 -4.63 8.11
C GLY A 79 -19.14 -4.19 6.71
N GLN A 80 -19.83 -3.05 6.63
CA GLN A 80 -20.41 -2.54 5.38
C GLN A 80 -19.37 -2.22 4.30
N ILE A 81 -18.19 -1.74 4.70
CA ILE A 81 -17.08 -1.43 3.79
C ILE A 81 -16.45 -2.70 3.20
N PRO A 82 -16.01 -3.70 4.00
CA PRO A 82 -15.58 -5.00 3.46
C PRO A 82 -16.61 -5.62 2.52
N ARG A 83 -17.90 -5.54 2.87
CA ARG A 83 -18.98 -6.07 2.04
C ARG A 83 -19.05 -5.38 0.67
N LEU A 84 -18.96 -4.06 0.63
CA LEU A 84 -18.90 -3.30 -0.63
C LEU A 84 -17.67 -3.73 -1.47
N LEU A 85 -16.51 -3.86 -0.84
CA LEU A 85 -15.28 -4.27 -1.53
C LEU A 85 -15.38 -5.71 -2.08
N ASP A 86 -15.97 -6.63 -1.33
CA ASP A 86 -16.17 -8.03 -1.74
C ASP A 86 -17.14 -8.12 -2.94
N VAL A 87 -18.21 -7.32 -2.91
CA VAL A 87 -19.14 -7.18 -4.03
C VAL A 87 -18.42 -6.65 -5.29
N VAL A 88 -17.64 -5.57 -5.15
CA VAL A 88 -16.92 -4.99 -6.29
C VAL A 88 -15.88 -5.96 -6.83
N LEU A 89 -15.16 -6.64 -5.94
CA LEU A 89 -14.21 -7.67 -6.32
C LEU A 89 -14.88 -8.79 -7.13
N TYR A 90 -16.05 -9.26 -6.69
CA TYR A 90 -16.84 -10.25 -7.42
C TYR A 90 -17.28 -9.74 -8.80
N LEU A 91 -17.75 -8.48 -8.91
CA LEU A 91 -18.12 -7.88 -10.19
C LEU A 91 -16.92 -7.74 -11.14
N CYS A 92 -15.74 -7.40 -10.60
CA CYS A 92 -14.49 -7.37 -11.36
C CYS A 92 -14.09 -8.77 -11.85
N GLU A 93 -14.22 -9.82 -11.03
CA GLU A 93 -13.91 -11.20 -11.42
C GLU A 93 -14.84 -11.73 -12.52
N ARG A 94 -16.08 -11.22 -12.58
CA ARG A 94 -17.08 -11.57 -13.60
C ARG A 94 -17.04 -10.65 -14.83
N GLU A 95 -16.08 -9.73 -14.88
CA GLU A 95 -15.93 -8.74 -15.95
C GLU A 95 -17.14 -7.81 -16.14
N HIS A 96 -17.99 -7.68 -15.12
CA HIS A 96 -19.12 -6.74 -15.11
C HIS A 96 -18.67 -5.29 -14.83
N VAL A 97 -17.52 -5.12 -14.18
CA VAL A 97 -16.87 -3.84 -13.88
C VAL A 97 -15.40 -3.95 -14.25
N GLU A 98 -14.75 -2.84 -14.63
CA GLU A 98 -13.33 -2.85 -14.93
C GLU A 98 -12.52 -3.37 -13.73
N GLY A 99 -11.62 -4.34 -13.96
CA GLY A 99 -10.78 -4.92 -12.92
C GLY A 99 -9.89 -3.93 -12.15
N GLY A 100 -9.64 -2.73 -12.71
CA GLY A 100 -8.94 -1.65 -12.02
C GLY A 100 -9.76 -0.99 -10.91
N MET A 101 -11.09 -1.12 -10.93
CA MET A 101 -12.00 -0.41 -10.02
C MET A 101 -11.77 -0.78 -8.55
N ILE A 102 -11.56 -2.06 -8.25
CA ILE A 102 -11.28 -2.51 -6.88
C ILE A 102 -10.01 -1.88 -6.32
N PHE A 103 -8.95 -1.77 -7.13
CA PHE A 103 -7.68 -1.16 -6.71
C PHE A 103 -7.83 0.33 -6.44
N GLN A 104 -8.64 0.99 -7.25
CA GLN A 104 -8.92 2.40 -7.10
C GLN A 104 -9.77 2.70 -5.86
N LEU A 105 -10.77 1.87 -5.55
CA LEU A 105 -11.52 1.96 -4.29
C LEU A 105 -10.62 1.72 -3.08
N LEU A 106 -9.67 0.78 -3.16
CA LEU A 106 -8.70 0.55 -2.08
C LEU A 106 -7.76 1.75 -1.90
N GLU A 107 -7.27 2.36 -2.99
CA GLU A 107 -6.49 3.59 -2.94
C GLU A 107 -7.29 4.71 -2.25
N ASP A 108 -8.48 5.02 -2.76
CA ASP A 108 -9.40 6.01 -2.22
C ASP A 108 -9.66 5.78 -0.71
N LEU A 109 -9.98 4.53 -0.33
CA LEU A 109 -10.24 4.15 1.07
C LEU A 109 -9.03 4.42 1.98
N THR A 110 -7.82 4.07 1.53
CA THR A 110 -6.60 4.33 2.32
C THR A 110 -6.26 5.81 2.42
N GLU A 111 -6.53 6.60 1.39
CA GLU A 111 -6.31 8.06 1.39
C GLU A 111 -7.28 8.79 2.33
N MET A 112 -8.54 8.35 2.39
CA MET A 112 -9.56 8.92 3.27
C MET A 112 -9.46 8.45 4.73
N SER A 113 -8.57 7.50 5.04
CA SER A 113 -8.48 6.85 6.35
C SER A 113 -7.29 7.31 7.19
N THR A 114 -7.45 7.25 8.51
CA THR A 114 -6.34 7.45 9.46
C THR A 114 -5.33 6.30 9.40
N MET A 115 -4.11 6.51 9.89
CA MET A 115 -3.10 5.44 9.91
C MET A 115 -3.47 4.25 10.80
N ARG A 116 -4.33 4.44 11.80
CA ARG A 116 -4.87 3.34 12.62
C ARG A 116 -5.72 2.44 11.73
N ASN A 117 -6.73 3.01 11.08
CA ASN A 117 -7.65 2.33 10.18
C ASN A 117 -6.95 1.69 8.98
N CYS A 118 -5.89 2.32 8.46
CA CYS A 118 -5.10 1.77 7.36
C CYS A 118 -4.49 0.40 7.69
N LYS A 119 -4.24 0.07 8.96
CA LYS A 119 -3.72 -1.26 9.36
C LYS A 119 -4.77 -2.35 9.15
N ASP A 120 -6.04 -2.04 9.41
CA ASP A 120 -7.16 -2.96 9.26
C ASP A 120 -7.55 -3.10 7.79
N ILE A 121 -7.59 -1.97 7.06
CA ILE A 121 -7.79 -1.96 5.60
C ILE A 121 -6.70 -2.80 4.92
N PHE A 122 -5.44 -2.66 5.34
CA PHE A 122 -4.36 -3.47 4.78
C PHE A 122 -4.49 -4.96 5.13
N GLY A 123 -5.01 -5.29 6.31
CA GLY A 123 -5.36 -6.67 6.67
C GLY A 123 -6.38 -7.29 5.70
N TYR A 124 -7.37 -6.51 5.26
CA TYR A 124 -8.29 -6.94 4.21
C TYR A 124 -7.56 -7.16 2.87
N ILE A 125 -6.69 -6.24 2.46
CA ILE A 125 -5.90 -6.38 1.21
C ILE A 125 -5.08 -7.67 1.25
N GLU A 126 -4.38 -7.94 2.35
CA GLU A 126 -3.63 -9.19 2.54
C GLU A 126 -4.53 -10.43 2.45
N SER A 127 -5.73 -10.39 3.02
CA SER A 127 -6.69 -11.50 2.98
C SER A 127 -7.21 -11.82 1.56
N LYS A 128 -7.17 -10.84 0.65
CA LYS A 128 -7.65 -10.96 -0.74
C LYS A 128 -6.51 -11.04 -1.76
N GLN A 129 -5.26 -11.17 -1.30
CA GLN A 129 -4.08 -11.11 -2.17
C GLN A 129 -4.10 -12.15 -3.31
N ASP A 130 -4.59 -13.37 -3.04
CA ASP A 130 -4.66 -14.44 -4.04
C ASP A 130 -5.63 -14.09 -5.19
N ILE A 131 -6.71 -13.38 -4.87
CA ILE A 131 -7.71 -12.94 -5.86
C ILE A 131 -7.17 -11.71 -6.61
N LEU A 132 -6.69 -10.71 -5.88
CA LEU A 132 -6.13 -9.48 -6.46
C LEU A 132 -4.90 -9.75 -7.34
N GLY A 133 -4.16 -10.82 -7.06
CA GLY A 133 -2.98 -11.26 -7.80
C GLY A 133 -3.29 -12.05 -9.08
N LYS A 134 -4.56 -12.42 -9.33
CA LYS A 134 -4.96 -13.05 -10.59
C LYS A 134 -4.60 -12.17 -11.77
N GLN A 135 -4.14 -12.76 -12.87
CA GLN A 135 -3.54 -12.05 -14.00
C GLN A 135 -4.47 -10.96 -14.57
N GLU A 136 -5.77 -11.23 -14.62
CA GLU A 136 -6.79 -10.32 -15.16
C GLU A 136 -6.89 -9.03 -14.35
N LEU A 137 -6.87 -9.15 -13.01
CA LEU A 137 -6.94 -8.03 -12.08
C LEU A 137 -5.59 -7.34 -11.91
N PHE A 138 -4.53 -8.13 -11.70
CA PHE A 138 -3.17 -7.63 -11.51
C PHE A 138 -2.72 -6.74 -12.66
N ALA A 139 -2.96 -7.14 -13.91
CA ALA A 139 -2.56 -6.36 -15.08
C ALA A 139 -3.19 -4.95 -15.11
N ARG A 140 -4.41 -4.80 -14.57
CA ARG A 140 -5.15 -3.54 -14.50
C ARG A 140 -4.79 -2.70 -13.26
N GLY A 141 -4.51 -3.35 -12.14
CA GLY A 141 -4.40 -2.70 -10.83
C GLY A 141 -3.00 -2.51 -10.27
N LYS A 142 -1.98 -3.21 -10.79
CA LYS A 142 -0.65 -3.28 -10.16
C LYS A 142 -0.02 -1.92 -9.87
N LEU A 143 -0.13 -0.95 -10.79
CA LEU A 143 0.47 0.37 -10.59
C LEU A 143 -0.25 1.19 -9.52
N VAL A 144 -1.57 1.02 -9.40
CA VAL A 144 -2.37 1.65 -8.35
C VAL A 144 -1.96 1.03 -7.01
N MET A 145 -1.95 -0.31 -6.90
CA MET A 145 -1.53 -1.00 -5.68
C MET A 145 -0.11 -0.60 -5.22
N LEU A 146 0.85 -0.51 -6.17
CA LEU A 146 2.20 -0.07 -5.88
C LEU A 146 2.23 1.37 -5.34
N ARG A 147 1.43 2.26 -5.92
CA ARG A 147 1.33 3.66 -5.49
C ARG A 147 0.72 3.74 -4.09
N THR A 148 -0.38 3.04 -3.84
CA THR A 148 -1.05 2.94 -2.54
C THR A 148 -0.10 2.46 -1.46
N CYS A 149 0.62 1.36 -1.70
CA CYS A 149 1.60 0.83 -0.75
C CYS A 149 2.74 1.84 -0.48
N ASN A 150 3.26 2.50 -1.51
CA ASN A 150 4.30 3.52 -1.35
C ASN A 150 3.80 4.77 -0.61
N GLN A 151 2.56 5.19 -0.83
CA GLN A 151 1.94 6.29 -0.08
C GLN A 151 1.80 5.92 1.40
N LEU A 152 1.35 4.70 1.72
CA LEU A 152 1.30 4.20 3.10
C LEU A 152 2.69 4.23 3.73
N LEU A 153 3.72 3.68 3.07
CA LEU A 153 5.10 3.69 3.56
C LEU A 153 5.64 5.11 3.81
N ARG A 154 5.22 6.11 3.03
CA ARG A 154 5.61 7.52 3.25
C ARG A 154 4.91 8.16 4.46
N ARG A 155 3.69 7.72 4.77
CA ARG A 155 2.89 8.23 5.90
C ARG A 155 3.33 7.61 7.24
N LEU A 156 3.99 6.45 7.21
CA LEU A 156 4.41 5.73 8.40
C LEU A 156 5.66 6.34 9.05
N SER A 157 5.67 6.32 10.39
CA SER A 157 6.88 6.66 11.13
C SER A 157 7.88 5.52 11.00
N LYS A 158 9.07 5.83 10.45
CA LYS A 158 10.17 4.87 10.29
C LYS A 158 10.67 4.30 11.63
N ALA A 159 10.37 4.94 12.76
CA ALA A 159 10.79 4.50 14.10
C ALA A 159 9.70 3.72 14.86
N ASN A 160 8.42 4.05 14.66
CA ASN A 160 7.33 3.52 15.49
C ASN A 160 6.47 2.46 14.78
N ASP A 161 6.39 2.47 13.45
CA ASP A 161 5.51 1.57 12.69
C ASP A 161 6.27 0.50 11.90
N VAL A 162 7.41 0.04 12.45
CA VAL A 162 8.30 -0.92 11.77
C VAL A 162 7.62 -2.23 11.38
N VAL A 163 6.69 -2.73 12.20
CA VAL A 163 5.94 -3.97 11.93
C VAL A 163 5.03 -3.78 10.72
N PHE A 164 4.32 -2.66 10.63
CA PHE A 164 3.40 -2.41 9.53
C PHE A 164 4.14 -2.10 8.23
N CYS A 165 5.26 -1.36 8.30
CA CYS A 165 6.18 -1.22 7.17
C CYS A 165 6.65 -2.60 6.66
N GLY A 166 7.03 -3.51 7.57
CA GLY A 166 7.43 -4.87 7.23
C GLY A 166 6.33 -5.65 6.51
N ARG A 167 5.08 -5.59 7.00
CA ARG A 167 3.92 -6.20 6.34
C ARG A 167 3.71 -5.68 4.92
N ILE A 168 3.75 -4.36 4.72
CA ILE A 168 3.60 -3.76 3.38
C ILE A 168 4.72 -4.23 2.44
N LEU A 169 5.97 -4.26 2.91
CA LEU A 169 7.11 -4.70 2.10
C LEU A 169 7.01 -6.19 1.76
N MET A 170 6.58 -7.04 2.70
CA MET A 170 6.37 -8.47 2.46
C MET A 170 5.23 -8.70 1.46
N PHE A 171 4.12 -7.99 1.60
CA PHE A 171 3.03 -8.02 0.64
C PHE A 171 3.50 -7.60 -0.76
N LEU A 172 4.22 -6.49 -0.90
CA LEU A 172 4.76 -6.06 -2.20
C LEU A 172 5.70 -7.09 -2.82
N ALA A 173 6.55 -7.75 -2.02
CA ALA A 173 7.45 -8.79 -2.50
C ALA A 173 6.72 -10.05 -2.98
N HIS A 174 5.57 -10.37 -2.39
CA HIS A 174 4.74 -11.51 -2.78
C HIS A 174 3.83 -11.17 -3.97
N PHE A 175 3.16 -10.00 -3.91
CA PHE A 175 2.16 -9.56 -4.89
C PHE A 175 2.77 -9.24 -6.26
N PHE A 176 4.03 -8.81 -6.31
CA PHE A 176 4.75 -8.56 -7.57
C PHE A 176 5.70 -9.71 -7.90
N PRO A 177 5.45 -10.46 -9.00
CA PRO A 177 6.39 -11.47 -9.46
C PRO A 177 7.80 -10.90 -9.70
N LEU A 178 8.84 -11.70 -9.50
CA LEU A 178 10.24 -11.27 -9.70
C LEU A 178 10.55 -10.81 -11.14
N SER A 179 9.78 -11.27 -12.11
CA SER A 179 9.86 -10.85 -13.51
C SER A 179 9.25 -9.48 -13.77
N GLU A 180 8.51 -8.92 -12.81
CA GLU A 180 7.77 -7.68 -13.01
C GLU A 180 8.70 -6.46 -12.92
N ARG A 181 8.70 -5.67 -14.00
CA ARG A 181 9.59 -4.52 -14.15
C ARG A 181 9.46 -3.49 -13.03
N SER A 182 8.25 -3.33 -12.47
CA SER A 182 7.99 -2.39 -11.38
C SER A 182 8.54 -2.82 -10.02
N ALA A 183 8.90 -4.10 -9.85
CA ALA A 183 9.45 -4.65 -8.62
C ALA A 183 10.99 -4.68 -8.60
N VAL A 184 11.65 -4.30 -9.69
CA VAL A 184 13.10 -4.36 -9.83
C VAL A 184 13.73 -2.95 -9.90
N ASN A 185 14.85 -2.76 -9.20
CA ASN A 185 15.62 -1.51 -9.25
C ASN A 185 16.48 -1.45 -10.52
N ILE A 186 15.85 -1.30 -11.69
CA ILE A 186 16.54 -1.32 -13.00
C ILE A 186 17.53 -0.18 -13.15
N LYS A 187 17.23 0.97 -12.54
CA LYS A 187 18.13 2.13 -12.57
C LYS A 187 19.35 1.93 -11.67
N GLY A 188 19.34 0.92 -10.79
CA GLY A 188 20.42 0.68 -9.83
C GLY A 188 20.65 1.85 -8.87
N VAL A 189 19.61 2.67 -8.62
CA VAL A 189 19.76 3.86 -7.78
C VAL A 189 19.84 3.41 -6.33
N PHE A 190 20.90 3.83 -5.64
CA PHE A 190 21.08 3.59 -4.22
C PHE A 190 20.18 4.50 -3.39
N ASN A 191 19.71 4.01 -2.24
CA ASN A 191 18.88 4.79 -1.34
C ASN A 191 19.73 5.74 -0.48
N THR A 192 20.17 6.85 -1.06
CA THR A 192 20.98 7.88 -0.36
C THR A 192 20.17 8.76 0.59
N SER A 193 18.83 8.68 0.56
CA SER A 193 17.94 9.46 1.44
C SER A 193 17.95 8.99 2.90
N ASN A 194 18.45 7.77 3.16
CA ASN A 194 18.58 7.24 4.51
C ASN A 194 19.87 7.75 5.16
N GLU A 195 19.82 8.99 5.65
CA GLU A 195 20.98 9.65 6.26
C GLU A 195 21.21 9.17 7.69
N THR A 196 22.40 8.64 7.95
CA THR A 196 22.87 8.39 9.32
C THR A 196 23.41 9.68 9.90
N LYS A 197 22.80 10.17 10.99
CA LYS A 197 23.26 11.37 11.70
C LYS A 197 24.33 10.99 12.71
N TYR A 198 25.44 11.70 12.68
CA TYR A 198 26.58 11.52 13.58
C TYR A 198 27.20 12.88 13.94
N GLU A 199 27.88 12.94 15.06
CA GLU A 199 28.44 14.18 15.61
C GLU A 199 29.57 14.74 14.74
N LYS A 200 29.56 16.07 14.50
CA LYS A 200 30.62 16.74 13.71
C LYS A 200 31.70 17.37 14.57
N GLU A 201 31.43 17.55 15.86
CA GLU A 201 32.31 18.17 16.84
C GLU A 201 32.49 17.27 18.07
N PRO A 202 33.67 17.32 18.73
CA PRO A 202 33.93 16.49 19.89
C PRO A 202 33.05 16.90 21.08
N PRO A 203 32.47 15.93 21.82
CA PRO A 203 31.72 16.23 23.02
C PRO A 203 32.63 16.83 24.11
N ALA A 204 32.21 17.95 24.71
CA ALA A 204 33.02 18.71 25.67
C ALA A 204 33.40 17.94 26.95
N ALA A 205 32.66 16.89 27.30
CA ALA A 205 32.77 16.18 28.57
C ALA A 205 33.57 14.87 28.50
N ILE A 206 33.98 14.42 27.31
CA ILE A 206 34.60 13.10 27.12
C ILE A 206 35.89 13.25 26.33
N SER A 207 36.99 12.73 26.88
CA SER A 207 38.23 12.56 26.12
C SER A 207 38.04 11.37 25.17
N LEU A 208 37.75 11.66 23.91
CA LEU A 208 37.48 10.70 22.84
C LEU A 208 38.47 10.96 21.71
N ASP A 209 39.01 9.91 21.08
CA ASP A 209 39.74 10.06 19.82
C ASP A 209 38.76 10.42 18.70
N PHE A 210 38.51 11.72 18.59
CA PHE A 210 37.57 12.24 17.62
C PHE A 210 38.09 12.15 16.17
N ASN A 211 39.41 11.98 15.99
CA ASN A 211 39.99 11.77 14.66
C ASN A 211 39.66 10.35 14.17
N PHE A 212 39.76 9.36 15.05
CA PHE A 212 39.28 8.01 14.75
C PHE A 212 37.78 8.00 14.45
N TYR A 213 36.97 8.64 15.30
CA TYR A 213 35.52 8.77 15.09
C TYR A 213 35.19 9.36 13.71
N LYS A 214 35.84 10.48 13.33
CA LYS A 214 35.67 11.08 11.99
C LYS A 214 36.10 10.14 10.87
N THR A 215 37.21 9.43 11.04
CA THR A 215 37.72 8.47 10.05
C THR A 215 36.71 7.35 9.83
N MET A 216 36.19 6.77 10.91
CA MET A 216 35.21 5.68 10.86
C MET A 216 33.90 6.15 10.19
N TRP A 217 33.32 7.27 10.64
CA TRP A 217 32.08 7.77 10.05
C TRP A 217 32.25 8.36 8.64
N SER A 218 33.47 8.72 8.23
CA SER A 218 33.74 9.09 6.83
C SER A 218 33.50 7.94 5.86
N LEU A 219 33.53 6.68 6.32
CA LEU A 219 33.22 5.51 5.49
C LEU A 219 31.74 5.43 5.11
N GLN A 220 30.86 6.02 5.94
CA GLN A 220 29.41 5.93 5.77
C GLN A 220 28.96 6.43 4.39
N GLU A 221 29.57 7.49 3.86
CA GLU A 221 29.20 8.04 2.53
C GLU A 221 29.41 7.00 1.42
N TYR A 222 30.48 6.21 1.50
CA TYR A 222 30.82 5.18 0.50
C TYR A 222 29.94 3.93 0.65
N PHE A 223 29.54 3.57 1.88
CA PHE A 223 28.61 2.47 2.10
C PHE A 223 27.18 2.82 1.66
N CYS A 224 26.78 4.08 1.80
CA CYS A 224 25.48 4.57 1.31
C CYS A 224 25.44 4.68 -0.22
N ASP A 225 26.53 5.11 -0.85
CA ASP A 225 26.66 5.22 -2.30
C ASP A 225 27.99 4.62 -2.80
N PRO A 226 27.98 3.31 -3.13
CA PRO A 226 29.16 2.63 -3.66
C PRO A 226 29.68 3.23 -4.97
N SER A 227 28.86 3.96 -5.74
CA SER A 227 29.31 4.58 -7.00
C SER A 227 30.41 5.62 -6.79
N LEU A 228 30.51 6.20 -5.58
CA LEU A 228 31.56 7.16 -5.21
C LEU A 228 32.95 6.53 -5.28
N THR A 229 33.06 5.21 -5.11
CA THR A 229 34.33 4.48 -5.16
C THR A 229 34.88 4.31 -6.58
N LEU A 230 34.09 4.61 -7.61
CA LEU A 230 34.55 4.55 -9.00
C LEU A 230 35.56 5.66 -9.33
N SER A 231 35.60 6.74 -8.54
CA SER A 231 36.61 7.78 -8.68
C SER A 231 37.93 7.35 -8.00
N PRO A 232 39.08 7.38 -8.69
CA PRO A 232 40.36 6.95 -8.12
C PRO A 232 40.74 7.68 -6.82
N ILE A 233 40.48 8.99 -6.77
CA ILE A 233 40.77 9.81 -5.58
C ILE A 233 39.91 9.38 -4.39
N LYS A 234 38.61 9.18 -4.64
CA LYS A 234 37.66 8.73 -3.62
C LYS A 234 37.94 7.31 -3.16
N TRP A 235 38.34 6.42 -4.08
CA TRP A 235 38.76 5.06 -3.75
C TRP A 235 39.98 5.01 -2.82
N GLN A 236 41.00 5.82 -3.10
CA GLN A 236 42.20 5.90 -2.26
C GLN A 236 41.86 6.40 -0.85
N LYS A 237 41.00 7.42 -0.76
CA LYS A 237 40.50 7.93 0.52
C LYS A 237 39.72 6.86 1.30
N PHE A 238 38.77 6.19 0.64
CA PHE A 238 38.00 5.09 1.21
C PHE A 238 38.91 3.96 1.73
N SER A 239 39.83 3.48 0.88
CA SER A 239 40.75 2.39 1.23
C SER A 239 41.62 2.73 2.42
N SER A 240 42.15 3.95 2.47
CA SER A 240 42.98 4.42 3.59
C SER A 240 42.18 4.50 4.89
N SER A 241 40.99 5.12 4.86
CA SER A 241 40.10 5.19 6.02
C SER A 241 39.65 3.81 6.51
N LEU A 242 39.38 2.88 5.58
CA LEU A 242 38.95 1.52 5.89
C LEU A 242 40.06 0.74 6.58
N MET A 243 41.30 0.83 6.07
CA MET A 243 42.47 0.19 6.67
C MET A 243 42.72 0.67 8.10
N VAL A 244 42.64 1.99 8.34
CA VAL A 244 42.78 2.57 9.69
C VAL A 244 41.67 2.05 10.60
N THR A 245 40.43 2.02 10.12
CA THR A 245 39.28 1.56 10.91
C THR A 245 39.40 0.10 11.30
N ILE A 246 39.70 -0.78 10.33
CA ILE A 246 39.90 -2.22 10.57
C ILE A 246 41.06 -2.46 11.54
N TYR A 247 42.20 -1.79 11.35
CA TYR A 247 43.37 -1.96 12.21
C TYR A 247 43.11 -1.59 13.67
N LEU A 248 42.37 -0.50 13.90
CA LEU A 248 42.07 -0.01 15.24
C LEU A 248 40.89 -0.75 15.90
N CYS A 249 39.98 -1.36 15.14
CA CYS A 249 38.88 -2.16 15.69
C CYS A 249 39.25 -3.62 15.98
N ILE A 250 40.26 -4.18 15.31
CA ILE A 250 40.68 -5.58 15.48
C ILE A 250 41.77 -5.74 16.56
N LYS A 251 42.47 -4.66 16.91
CA LYS A 251 43.39 -4.62 18.05
C LYS A 251 42.65 -4.45 19.37
#